data_AF-A0A942NHR3-F1
#
_entry.id   AF-A0A942NHR3-F1
#
_cell.length_a   1.000
_cell.length_b   1.000
_cell.length_c   1.000
_cell.angle_alpha   90.00
_cell.angle_beta   90.00
_cell.angle_gamma   90.00
#
_symmetry.space_group_name_H-M   'P 1'
#
loop_
_entity.id
_entity.type
_entity.pdbx_description
1 polymer ?
#
loop_
_entity_poly.entity_id
_entity_poly.type
_entity_poly.pdbx_seq_one_letter_code
_entity_poly.pdbx_strand_id
1 'polypeptide(L)'
;MPLPTSNVRPRIALSRQEMCIISRNISRDFSPRLFASRAGRGANSRFTPRELLEISRQISREYAPNKVSHQARLVLLAVSPRRLHVYWHLAKRRLSEASRPPETAPAMTLRIYADGKTLRAPTAEQAAGQPWFDVSVDGLDGQRDVWLPEALVDASAARYRAALGEMTGEQVFTPRVYSNAAPTPVTVAPEARGELPNAMLPFIMPALNTAASPGKTASGQGKNLHDE
;
A
#
# COMPACT_ATOMS: atom_id res chain seq x y z
N MET A 1 49.59 -31.90 30.20
CA MET A 1 48.85 -30.82 29.53
C MET A 1 47.78 -30.29 30.49
N PRO A 2 48.00 -29.20 31.24
CA PRO A 2 46.94 -28.54 32.01
C PRO A 2 46.27 -27.43 31.19
N LEU A 3 44.94 -27.34 31.25
CA LEU A 3 44.11 -26.32 30.59
C LEU A 3 44.12 -25.00 31.39
N PRO A 4 44.08 -23.82 30.72
CA PRO A 4 44.08 -22.53 31.40
C PRO A 4 42.71 -22.23 32.04
N THR A 5 42.76 -21.79 33.29
CA THR A 5 41.60 -21.37 34.09
C THR A 5 40.96 -20.11 33.53
N SER A 6 39.64 -20.14 33.40
CA SER A 6 38.80 -19.05 32.91
C SER A 6 38.94 -17.79 33.77
N ASN A 7 39.07 -16.66 33.09
CA ASN A 7 39.16 -15.33 33.66
C ASN A 7 37.77 -14.92 34.17
N VAL A 8 37.42 -15.35 35.39
CA VAL A 8 36.15 -15.00 36.05
C VAL A 8 36.25 -13.55 36.50
N ARG A 9 35.58 -12.65 35.76
CA ARG A 9 35.44 -11.24 36.18
C ARG A 9 34.82 -11.19 37.58
N PRO A 10 35.33 -10.36 38.51
CA PRO A 10 34.76 -10.24 39.84
C PRO A 10 33.29 -9.79 39.72
N ARG A 11 32.39 -10.57 40.30
CA ARG A 11 30.99 -10.15 40.49
C ARG A 11 31.04 -8.95 41.43
N ILE A 12 30.61 -7.78 40.92
CA ILE A 12 30.54 -6.56 41.72
C ILE A 12 29.53 -6.80 42.84
N ALA A 13 30.02 -6.90 44.08
CA ALA A 13 29.18 -7.05 45.26
C ALA A 13 28.70 -5.66 45.68
N LEU A 14 27.52 -5.27 45.18
CA LEU A 14 26.89 -4.01 45.54
C LEU A 14 26.19 -4.16 46.90
N SER A 15 26.45 -3.23 47.81
CA SER A 15 25.67 -3.10 49.04
C SER A 15 24.21 -2.73 48.72
N ARG A 16 23.31 -3.01 49.66
CA ARG A 16 21.88 -2.66 49.53
C ARG A 16 21.68 -1.16 49.31
N GLN A 17 22.53 -0.33 49.90
CA GLN A 17 22.48 1.12 49.76
C GLN A 17 22.91 1.56 48.36
N GLU A 18 24.00 0.99 47.83
CA GLU A 18 24.45 1.26 46.46
C GLU A 18 23.42 0.81 45.43
N MET A 19 22.81 -0.36 45.64
CA MET A 19 21.74 -0.86 44.78
C MET A 19 20.53 0.09 44.76
N CYS A 20 20.18 0.68 45.91
CA CYS A 20 19.10 1.67 46.02
C CYS A 20 19.43 3.01 45.33
N ILE A 21 20.69 3.45 45.44
CA ILE A 21 21.17 4.66 44.75
C ILE A 21 21.15 4.45 43.23
N ILE A 22 21.65 3.30 42.76
CA ILE A 22 21.68 2.95 41.34
C ILE A 22 20.26 2.85 40.79
N SER A 23 19.34 2.18 41.49
CA SER A 23 17.95 2.03 41.04
C SER A 23 17.25 3.39 40.93
N ARG A 24 17.44 4.28 41.91
CA ARG A 24 16.89 5.65 41.85
C ARG A 24 17.45 6.46 40.69
N ASN A 25 18.75 6.37 40.43
CA ASN A 25 19.38 7.07 39.31
C ASN A 25 18.84 6.54 37.96
N ILE A 26 18.76 5.21 37.81
CA ILE A 26 18.20 4.59 36.60
C ILE A 26 16.74 5.01 36.43
N SER A 27 15.92 4.93 37.48
CA SER A 27 14.52 5.37 37.39
C SER A 27 14.41 6.85 37.04
N ARG A 28 15.27 7.74 37.56
CA ARG A 28 15.23 9.17 37.22
C ARG A 28 15.64 9.45 35.77
N ASP A 29 16.68 8.77 35.31
CA ASP A 29 17.33 9.06 34.03
C ASP A 29 16.64 8.32 32.86
N PHE A 30 15.99 7.18 33.15
CA PHE A 30 15.32 6.34 32.17
C PHE A 30 13.80 6.22 32.36
N SER A 31 13.20 6.97 33.29
CA SER A 31 11.74 7.14 33.26
C SER A 31 11.38 7.84 31.95
N PRO A 32 10.39 7.32 31.20
CA PRO A 32 9.88 8.00 30.02
C PRO A 32 9.39 9.38 30.45
N ARG A 33 10.15 10.42 30.07
CA ARG A 33 9.74 11.81 30.26
C ARG A 33 8.60 12.06 29.28
N LEU A 34 7.39 11.65 29.67
CA LEU A 34 6.17 12.09 29.03
C LEU A 34 6.06 13.60 29.30
N PHE A 35 6.61 14.38 28.37
CA PHE A 35 6.35 15.80 28.17
C PHE A 35 6.67 16.78 29.31
N ALA A 36 7.53 16.41 30.26
CA ALA A 36 8.08 17.39 31.19
C ALA A 36 9.27 18.12 30.53
N SER A 37 9.04 19.40 30.16
CA SER A 37 10.05 20.36 29.68
C SER A 37 10.38 20.41 28.18
N ARG A 38 9.36 20.39 27.32
CA ARG A 38 9.34 21.29 26.14
C ARG A 38 8.32 22.42 26.25
N ALA A 39 7.63 22.54 27.38
CA ALA A 39 6.80 23.70 27.70
C ALA A 39 7.62 25.00 27.95
N GLY A 40 8.95 24.90 28.00
CA GLY A 40 9.86 26.03 28.23
C GLY A 40 10.60 26.54 26.99
N ARG A 41 10.40 25.96 25.79
CA ARG A 41 10.77 26.70 24.58
C ARG A 41 9.64 27.68 24.36
N GLY A 42 9.90 28.96 24.60
CA GLY A 42 9.10 30.06 24.08
C GLY A 42 9.07 29.94 22.56
N ALA A 43 8.19 29.08 22.06
CA ALA A 43 7.61 29.29 20.75
C ALA A 43 6.88 30.61 20.92
N ASN A 44 7.35 31.64 20.21
CA ASN A 44 6.61 32.86 19.97
C ASN A 44 5.35 32.51 19.15
N SER A 45 4.47 31.70 19.73
CA SER A 45 3.16 31.42 19.22
C SER A 45 2.42 32.73 19.33
N ARG A 46 2.07 33.31 18.19
CA ARG A 46 1.17 34.46 18.11
C ARG A 46 -0.23 34.13 18.62
N PHE A 47 -0.51 32.86 18.90
CA PHE A 47 -1.75 32.37 19.44
C PHE A 47 -1.66 32.20 20.95
N THR A 48 -2.68 32.73 21.63
CA THR A 48 -2.96 32.46 23.03
C THR A 48 -3.32 30.98 23.25
N PRO A 49 -3.15 30.45 24.46
CA PRO A 49 -3.56 29.07 24.77
C PRO A 49 -5.05 28.79 24.50
N ARG A 50 -5.92 29.81 24.62
CA ARG A 50 -7.35 29.69 24.31
C ARG A 50 -7.58 29.58 22.80
N GLU A 51 -6.88 30.38 21.98
CA GLU A 51 -6.96 30.28 20.53
C GLU A 51 -6.44 28.94 20.01
N LEU A 52 -5.34 28.43 20.57
CA LEU A 52 -4.84 27.09 20.23
C LEU A 52 -5.85 25.99 20.57
N LEU A 53 -6.53 26.10 21.72
CA LEU A 53 -7.59 25.16 22.08
C LEU A 53 -8.76 25.25 21.09
N GLU A 54 -9.17 26.45 20.70
CA GLU A 54 -10.26 26.65 19.74
C GLU A 54 -9.92 26.12 18.35
N ILE A 55 -8.70 26.41 17.85
CA ILE A 55 -8.18 25.85 16.59
C ILE A 55 -8.17 24.32 16.67
N SER A 56 -7.70 23.74 17.78
CA SER A 56 -7.67 22.29 17.94
C SER A 56 -9.07 21.67 17.90
N ARG A 57 -10.07 22.34 18.50
CA ARG A 57 -11.47 21.93 18.48
C ARG A 57 -12.08 22.06 17.10
N GLN A 58 -11.79 23.14 16.38
CA GLN A 58 -12.24 23.36 15.02
C GLN A 58 -11.66 22.31 14.07
N ILE A 59 -10.34 22.06 14.12
CA ILE A 59 -9.69 21.00 13.34
C ILE A 59 -10.30 19.64 13.69
N SER A 60 -10.48 19.35 14.98
CA SER A 60 -11.09 18.09 15.41
C SER A 60 -12.53 17.97 14.92
N ARG A 61 -13.29 19.07 14.80
CA ARG A 61 -14.67 19.02 14.30
C ARG A 61 -14.73 18.85 12.78
N GLU A 62 -13.88 19.55 12.04
CA GLU A 62 -13.87 19.55 10.57
C GLU A 62 -13.19 18.30 9.99
N TYR A 63 -12.15 17.82 10.68
CA TYR A 63 -11.28 16.74 10.21
C TYR A 63 -11.29 15.51 11.12
N ALA A 64 -12.18 15.45 12.12
CA ALA A 64 -12.40 14.18 12.82
C ALA A 64 -12.76 13.12 11.78
N PRO A 65 -12.14 11.93 11.86
CA PRO A 65 -12.60 10.81 11.07
C PRO A 65 -14.07 10.58 11.42
N ASN A 66 -14.96 10.81 10.45
CA ASN A 66 -16.38 10.54 10.62
C ASN A 66 -16.54 9.10 11.11
N LYS A 67 -17.14 8.93 12.29
CA LYS A 67 -17.40 7.61 12.88
C LYS A 67 -18.19 6.79 11.86
N VAL A 68 -17.57 5.70 11.42
CA VAL A 68 -18.12 4.56 10.69
C VAL A 68 -19.39 4.89 9.90
N SER A 69 -19.21 5.26 8.64
CA SER A 69 -20.29 5.33 7.66
C SER A 69 -21.13 4.05 7.72
N HIS A 70 -22.39 4.15 8.13
CA HIS A 70 -23.39 3.07 7.99
C HIS A 70 -23.80 2.81 6.54
N GLN A 71 -23.09 3.39 5.57
CA GLN A 71 -23.29 3.14 4.15
C GLN A 71 -22.36 2.02 3.71
N ALA A 72 -22.92 1.10 2.92
CA ALA A 72 -22.14 0.09 2.26
C ALA A 72 -21.21 0.77 1.24
N ARG A 73 -19.92 0.45 1.30
CA ARG A 73 -18.87 1.10 0.52
C ARG A 73 -17.99 0.05 -0.13
N LEU A 74 -17.73 0.23 -1.42
CA LEU A 74 -16.74 -0.52 -2.18
C LEU A 74 -15.77 0.48 -2.80
N VAL A 75 -14.47 0.26 -2.61
CA VAL A 75 -13.42 1.13 -3.14
C VAL A 75 -12.44 0.27 -3.93
N LEU A 76 -12.10 0.77 -5.12
CA LEU A 76 -11.15 0.16 -6.03
C LEU A 76 -9.99 1.12 -6.23
N LEU A 77 -8.76 0.63 -6.05
CA LEU A 77 -7.53 1.36 -6.25
C LEU A 77 -6.66 0.60 -7.25
N ALA A 78 -6.33 1.23 -8.38
CA ALA A 78 -5.39 0.64 -9.31
C ALA A 78 -3.97 0.91 -8.83
N VAL A 79 -3.28 -0.15 -8.39
CA VAL A 79 -1.91 -0.05 -7.86
C VAL A 79 -0.88 -0.28 -8.95
N SER A 80 -1.18 -1.18 -9.89
CA SER A 80 -0.40 -1.40 -11.10
C SER A 80 -1.34 -1.82 -12.25
N PRO A 81 -0.89 -1.85 -13.50
CA PRO A 81 -1.74 -2.23 -14.63
C PRO A 81 -2.41 -3.61 -14.46
N ARG A 82 -1.75 -4.52 -13.74
CA ARG A 82 -2.27 -5.88 -13.46
C ARG A 82 -2.76 -6.07 -12.02
N ARG A 83 -2.67 -5.07 -11.14
CA ARG A 83 -2.96 -5.21 -9.71
C ARG A 83 -3.93 -4.15 -9.23
N LEU A 84 -5.08 -4.60 -8.75
CA LEU A 84 -6.07 -3.77 -8.08
C LEU A 84 -6.07 -4.07 -6.59
N HIS A 85 -6.14 -3.03 -5.77
CA HIS A 85 -6.43 -3.15 -4.36
C HIS A 85 -7.90 -2.80 -4.13
N VAL A 86 -8.64 -3.73 -3.54
CA VAL A 86 -10.08 -3.60 -3.31
C VAL A 86 -10.33 -3.55 -1.82
N TYR A 87 -11.14 -2.59 -1.38
CA TYR A 87 -11.63 -2.47 -0.02
C TYR A 87 -13.16 -2.45 -0.02
N TRP A 88 -13.80 -3.24 0.85
CA TRP A 88 -15.24 -3.24 1.01
C TRP A 88 -15.66 -3.19 2.47
N HIS A 89 -16.76 -2.49 2.70
CA HIS A 89 -17.46 -2.41 3.97
C HIS A 89 -18.95 -2.49 3.70
N LEU A 90 -19.60 -3.59 4.06
CA LEU A 90 -21.05 -3.72 3.95
C LEU A 90 -21.65 -3.42 5.32
N ALA A 91 -22.13 -2.19 5.48
CA ALA A 91 -22.68 -1.73 6.74
C ALA A 91 -23.71 -2.72 7.29
N LYS A 92 -23.56 -3.05 8.58
CA LYS A 92 -24.38 -4.01 9.33
C LYS A 92 -25.80 -3.51 9.57
N ARG A 93 -26.58 -3.23 8.51
CA ARG A 93 -28.05 -3.18 8.60
C ARG A 93 -28.69 -4.59 8.62
N ARG A 94 -27.89 -5.62 8.84
CA ARG A 94 -28.29 -7.01 9.07
C ARG A 94 -28.28 -7.40 10.56
N LEU A 95 -28.26 -6.43 11.49
CA LEU A 95 -28.53 -6.70 12.90
C LEU A 95 -29.95 -7.29 13.13
N SER A 96 -30.88 -7.13 12.18
CA SER A 96 -32.18 -7.84 12.21
C SER A 96 -32.18 -9.24 11.61
N GLU A 97 -31.11 -9.66 10.93
CA GLU A 97 -30.97 -11.04 10.41
C GLU A 97 -29.99 -11.89 11.21
N ALA A 98 -29.20 -11.28 12.09
CA ALA A 98 -28.36 -11.98 13.07
C ALA A 98 -29.16 -12.77 14.14
N SER A 99 -30.50 -12.71 14.10
CA SER A 99 -31.39 -13.60 14.86
C SER A 99 -31.65 -14.94 14.18
N ARG A 100 -31.17 -15.16 12.94
CA ARG A 100 -31.17 -16.48 12.31
C ARG A 100 -29.85 -17.21 12.58
N PRO A 101 -29.89 -18.50 12.93
CA PRO A 101 -28.69 -19.30 13.12
C PRO A 101 -27.81 -19.30 11.85
N PRO A 102 -26.49 -19.44 12.00
CA PRO A 102 -25.51 -19.27 10.91
C PRO A 102 -25.50 -20.49 10.01
N GLU A 103 -26.56 -20.69 9.23
CA GLU A 103 -26.57 -21.70 8.18
C GLU A 103 -26.04 -21.05 6.91
N THR A 104 -24.71 -21.04 6.78
CA THR A 104 -23.92 -20.49 5.65
C THR A 104 -24.09 -18.99 5.39
N ALA A 105 -23.07 -18.19 5.74
CA ALA A 105 -22.98 -16.82 5.24
C ALA A 105 -23.06 -16.83 3.71
N PRO A 106 -23.90 -15.99 3.08
CA PRO A 106 -24.05 -15.99 1.63
C PRO A 106 -22.70 -15.66 0.98
N ALA A 107 -22.22 -16.55 0.10
CA ALA A 107 -20.98 -16.35 -0.64
C ALA A 107 -21.12 -15.10 -1.51
N MET A 108 -20.29 -14.10 -1.23
CA MET A 108 -20.30 -12.86 -2.00
C MET A 108 -19.31 -12.97 -3.16
N THR A 109 -19.68 -12.35 -4.27
CA THR A 109 -18.85 -12.30 -5.47
C THR A 109 -18.55 -10.86 -5.81
N LEU A 110 -17.27 -10.56 -5.94
CA LEU A 110 -16.75 -9.31 -6.46
C LEU A 110 -16.54 -9.47 -7.97
N ARG A 111 -17.34 -8.79 -8.77
CA ARG A 111 -17.21 -8.75 -10.23
C ARG A 111 -16.51 -7.47 -10.66
N ILE A 112 -15.43 -7.61 -11.42
CA ILE A 112 -14.60 -6.50 -11.92
C ILE A 112 -14.83 -6.36 -13.42
N TYR A 113 -15.08 -5.13 -13.86
CA TYR A 113 -15.34 -4.77 -15.25
C TYR A 113 -14.22 -3.88 -15.79
N ALA A 114 -13.74 -4.22 -16.98
CA ALA A 114 -12.94 -3.34 -17.82
C ALA A 114 -13.90 -2.45 -18.63
N ASP A 115 -13.87 -1.14 -18.36
CA ASP A 115 -14.65 -0.07 -19.01
C ASP A 115 -16.06 -0.40 -19.53
N GLY A 116 -17.06 0.02 -18.76
CA GLY A 116 -18.42 0.25 -19.24
C GLY A 116 -18.95 1.56 -18.72
N LYS A 117 -19.43 2.42 -19.62
CA LYS A 117 -20.19 3.65 -19.30
C LYS A 117 -21.40 3.38 -18.39
N THR A 118 -21.82 2.12 -18.27
CA THR A 118 -22.95 1.65 -17.48
C THR A 118 -22.50 0.85 -16.26
N LEU A 119 -22.91 1.31 -15.08
CA LEU A 119 -22.75 0.61 -13.80
C LEU A 119 -23.78 -0.51 -13.59
N ARG A 120 -24.72 -0.72 -14.51
CA ARG A 120 -25.69 -1.80 -14.39
C ARG A 120 -25.01 -3.13 -14.70
N ALA A 121 -25.42 -4.19 -13.99
CA ALA A 121 -25.13 -5.55 -14.43
C ALA A 121 -25.49 -5.64 -15.92
N PRO A 122 -24.54 -6.01 -16.79
CA PRO A 122 -24.81 -6.09 -18.20
C PRO A 122 -25.95 -7.08 -18.41
N THR A 123 -26.97 -6.70 -19.21
CA THR A 123 -27.94 -7.67 -19.73
C THR A 123 -27.16 -8.77 -20.47
N ALA A 124 -27.70 -9.98 -20.58
CA ALA A 124 -27.03 -11.12 -21.25
C ALA A 124 -26.41 -10.75 -22.62
N GLU A 125 -27.03 -9.83 -23.36
CA GLU A 125 -26.53 -9.29 -24.63
C GLU A 125 -25.32 -8.34 -24.49
N GLN A 126 -25.24 -7.56 -23.41
CA GLN A 126 -24.11 -6.65 -23.11
C GLN A 126 -22.91 -7.40 -22.51
N ALA A 127 -23.17 -8.54 -21.86
CA ALA A 127 -22.12 -9.38 -21.27
C ALA A 127 -21.24 -10.06 -22.32
N ALA A 128 -21.73 -10.17 -23.57
CA ALA A 128 -20.97 -10.76 -24.68
C ALA A 128 -19.82 -9.86 -25.19
N GLY A 129 -19.83 -8.55 -24.87
CA GLY A 129 -18.86 -7.58 -25.41
C GLY A 129 -17.89 -6.96 -24.40
N GLN A 130 -18.11 -7.14 -23.10
CA GLN A 130 -17.28 -6.55 -22.05
C GLN A 130 -16.58 -7.63 -21.22
N PRO A 131 -15.23 -7.63 -21.18
CA PRO A 131 -14.52 -8.59 -20.36
C PRO A 131 -14.75 -8.25 -18.88
N TRP A 132 -15.13 -9.27 -18.11
CA TRP A 132 -15.33 -9.19 -16.67
C TRP A 132 -14.64 -10.37 -15.96
N PHE A 133 -14.37 -10.18 -14.68
CA PHE A 133 -13.66 -11.16 -13.86
C PHE A 133 -14.29 -11.24 -12.46
N ASP A 134 -14.59 -12.45 -12.01
CA ASP A 134 -15.20 -12.71 -10.70
C ASP A 134 -14.20 -13.20 -9.67
N VAL A 135 -14.34 -12.69 -8.45
CA VAL A 135 -13.57 -13.07 -7.28
C VAL A 135 -14.52 -13.38 -6.14
N SER A 136 -14.48 -14.59 -5.60
CA SER A 136 -15.20 -14.91 -4.37
C SER A 136 -14.57 -14.14 -3.20
N VAL A 137 -15.42 -13.49 -2.41
CA VAL A 137 -14.99 -12.77 -1.21
C VAL A 137 -15.78 -13.26 -0.01
N ASP A 138 -15.05 -13.44 1.10
CA ASP A 138 -15.61 -13.90 2.35
C ASP A 138 -15.88 -12.70 3.25
N GLY A 139 -17.08 -12.69 3.85
CA GLY A 139 -17.46 -11.71 4.85
C GLY A 139 -17.94 -10.37 4.30
N LEU A 140 -18.53 -9.61 5.22
CA LEU A 140 -19.16 -8.32 4.94
C LEU A 140 -18.16 -7.17 4.83
N ASP A 141 -16.99 -7.33 5.44
CA ASP A 141 -15.94 -6.32 5.55
C ASP A 141 -14.61 -6.97 5.21
N GLY A 142 -13.81 -6.31 4.38
CA GLY A 142 -12.52 -6.86 3.98
C GLY A 142 -11.75 -6.00 3.00
N GLN A 143 -10.55 -6.47 2.71
CA GLN A 143 -9.68 -5.91 1.69
C GLN A 143 -8.91 -7.03 1.00
N ARG A 144 -8.63 -6.87 -0.30
CA ARG A 144 -7.92 -7.88 -1.08
C ARG A 144 -7.17 -7.24 -2.24
N ASP A 145 -5.97 -7.74 -2.48
CA ASP A 145 -5.26 -7.51 -3.73
C ASP A 145 -5.75 -8.51 -4.77
N VAL A 146 -6.18 -7.99 -5.92
CA VAL A 146 -6.68 -8.76 -7.05
C VAL A 146 -5.71 -8.60 -8.22
N TRP A 147 -5.27 -9.75 -8.73
CA TRP A 147 -4.49 -9.83 -9.96
C TRP A 147 -5.44 -9.97 -11.15
N LEU A 148 -5.31 -9.05 -12.10
CA LEU A 148 -6.16 -9.04 -13.28
C LEU A 148 -5.68 -10.07 -14.32
N PRO A 149 -6.59 -10.85 -14.91
CA PRO A 149 -6.29 -11.67 -16.08
C PRO A 149 -5.82 -10.82 -17.26
N GLU A 150 -4.96 -11.36 -18.12
CA GLU A 150 -4.41 -10.65 -19.29
C GLU A 150 -5.52 -10.16 -20.22
N ALA A 151 -6.55 -10.98 -20.45
CA ALA A 151 -7.73 -10.60 -21.23
C ALA A 151 -8.43 -9.31 -20.76
N LEU A 152 -8.37 -8.99 -19.46
CA LEU A 152 -8.96 -7.77 -18.90
C LEU A 152 -8.02 -6.55 -19.01
N VAL A 153 -6.72 -6.79 -19.10
CA VAL A 153 -5.68 -5.77 -19.25
C VAL A 153 -5.55 -5.36 -20.71
N ASP A 154 -5.57 -6.34 -21.62
CA ASP A 154 -5.47 -6.15 -23.07
C ASP A 154 -6.71 -5.48 -23.68
N ALA A 155 -7.83 -5.49 -22.96
CA ALA A 155 -9.05 -4.76 -23.29
C ALA A 155 -8.87 -3.24 -23.41
N SER A 156 -7.65 -2.72 -23.19
CA SER A 156 -7.30 -1.29 -23.30
C SER A 156 -8.23 -0.39 -22.49
N ALA A 157 -8.70 -0.91 -21.35
CA ALA A 157 -9.64 -0.22 -20.50
C ALA A 157 -8.96 0.99 -19.86
N ALA A 158 -9.52 2.18 -20.08
CA ALA A 158 -9.04 3.39 -19.41
C ALA A 158 -9.33 3.37 -17.90
N ARG A 159 -10.35 2.60 -17.47
CA ARG A 159 -10.82 2.53 -16.09
C ARG A 159 -11.35 1.14 -15.75
N TYR A 160 -11.16 0.76 -14.49
CA TYR A 160 -11.81 -0.40 -13.88
C TYR A 160 -12.94 0.03 -12.95
N ARG A 161 -13.99 -0.79 -12.89
CA ARG A 161 -15.08 -0.68 -11.91
C ARG A 161 -15.36 -2.06 -11.34
N ALA A 162 -15.86 -2.11 -10.12
CA ALA A 162 -16.25 -3.36 -9.49
C ALA A 162 -17.67 -3.26 -8.91
N ALA A 163 -18.36 -4.38 -8.90
CA ALA A 163 -19.61 -4.57 -8.18
C ALA A 163 -19.47 -5.74 -7.21
N LEU A 164 -19.97 -5.55 -6.00
CA LEU A 164 -20.05 -6.59 -4.99
C LEU A 164 -21.50 -7.04 -4.89
N GLY A 165 -21.75 -8.33 -5.03
CA GLY A 165 -23.09 -8.89 -5.12
C GLY A 165 -23.17 -10.35 -4.71
N GLU A 166 -24.36 -10.90 -4.84
CA GLU A 166 -24.64 -12.31 -4.61
C GLU A 166 -24.84 -13.02 -5.95
N MET A 167 -24.41 -14.27 -6.01
CA MET A 167 -24.69 -15.17 -7.12
C MET A 167 -25.88 -16.05 -6.73
N THR A 168 -26.97 -15.93 -7.47
CA THR A 168 -28.12 -16.82 -7.31
C THR A 168 -27.78 -18.21 -7.89
N GLY A 169 -28.45 -19.28 -7.45
CA GLY A 169 -28.21 -20.65 -7.95
C GLY A 169 -28.33 -20.83 -9.47
N GLU A 170 -28.96 -19.89 -10.16
CA GLU A 170 -29.06 -19.81 -11.63
C GLU A 170 -27.86 -19.09 -12.29
N GLN A 171 -26.76 -18.88 -11.56
CA GLN A 171 -25.60 -18.10 -12.00
C GLN A 171 -25.91 -16.63 -12.35
N VAL A 172 -27.03 -16.10 -11.86
CA VAL A 172 -27.40 -14.70 -12.05
C VAL A 172 -26.72 -13.85 -10.98
N PHE A 173 -25.96 -12.86 -11.42
CA PHE A 173 -25.26 -11.92 -10.53
C PHE A 173 -26.16 -10.75 -10.16
N THR A 174 -26.43 -10.58 -8.86
CA THR A 174 -27.22 -9.46 -8.34
C THR A 174 -26.31 -8.47 -7.59
N PRO A 175 -25.94 -7.33 -8.21
CA PRO A 175 -25.06 -6.35 -7.59
C PRO A 175 -25.76 -5.63 -6.42
N ARG A 176 -25.05 -5.50 -5.30
CA ARG A 176 -25.52 -4.76 -4.10
C ARG A 176 -24.81 -3.44 -3.91
N VAL A 177 -23.51 -3.38 -4.22
CA VAL A 177 -22.66 -2.20 -4.04
C VAL A 177 -21.74 -2.04 -5.24
N TYR A 178 -21.51 -0.79 -5.63
CA TYR A 178 -20.62 -0.44 -6.72
C TYR A 178 -19.41 0.35 -6.22
N SER A 179 -18.28 0.15 -6.89
CA SER A 179 -17.05 0.88 -6.59
C SER A 179 -16.99 2.23 -7.30
N ASN A 180 -16.02 3.05 -6.87
CA ASN A 180 -15.51 4.13 -7.71
C ASN A 180 -14.89 3.58 -9.01
N ALA A 181 -14.73 4.45 -10.02
CA ALA A 181 -13.93 4.13 -11.20
C ALA A 181 -12.44 4.32 -10.87
N ALA A 182 -11.66 3.24 -10.95
CA ALA A 182 -10.21 3.29 -10.77
C ALA A 182 -9.54 3.51 -12.13
N PRO A 183 -8.79 4.61 -12.33
CA PRO A 183 -8.08 4.83 -13.59
C PRO A 183 -6.96 3.81 -13.75
N THR A 184 -6.82 3.24 -14.94
CA THR A 184 -5.72 2.32 -15.24
C THR A 184 -4.41 3.12 -15.26
N PRO A 185 -3.38 2.73 -14.50
CA PRO A 185 -2.08 3.39 -14.58
C PRO A 185 -1.51 3.18 -15.99
N VAL A 186 -1.20 4.28 -16.66
CA VAL A 186 -0.64 4.26 -18.01
C VAL A 186 0.78 3.70 -17.92
N THR A 187 0.98 2.51 -18.48
CA THR A 187 2.32 2.01 -18.78
C THR A 187 2.82 2.81 -19.98
N VAL A 188 3.59 3.87 -19.74
CA VAL A 188 4.29 4.54 -20.83
C VAL A 188 5.33 3.54 -21.33
N ALA A 189 5.07 2.92 -22.48
CA ALA A 189 6.07 2.07 -23.11
C ALA A 189 7.34 2.91 -23.33
N PRO A 190 8.54 2.39 -22.99
CA PRO A 190 9.78 3.11 -23.19
C PRO A 190 10.10 3.41 -24.68
N GLU A 191 9.26 2.93 -25.61
CA GLU A 191 9.38 3.16 -27.04
C GLU A 191 8.86 4.52 -27.52
N ALA A 192 8.16 5.29 -26.68
CA ALA A 192 7.88 6.71 -26.95
C ALA A 192 9.07 7.64 -26.61
N ARG A 193 10.31 7.16 -26.83
CA ARG A 193 11.50 8.01 -26.97
C ARG A 193 11.66 8.56 -28.40
N GLY A 194 10.67 8.36 -29.26
CA GLY A 194 10.51 9.14 -30.48
C GLY A 194 9.96 10.53 -30.13
N GLU A 195 10.83 11.52 -30.17
CA GLU A 195 10.52 12.96 -30.06
C GLU A 195 10.07 13.45 -28.67
N LEU A 196 11.03 13.51 -27.74
CA LEU A 196 10.97 14.52 -26.69
C LEU A 196 10.85 15.90 -27.35
N PRO A 197 9.91 16.77 -26.93
CA PRO A 197 9.84 18.13 -27.46
C PRO A 197 11.20 18.81 -27.26
N ASN A 198 11.72 19.49 -28.28
CA ASN A 198 13.05 20.12 -28.31
C ASN A 198 13.39 20.95 -27.05
N ALA A 199 12.37 21.45 -26.35
CA ALA A 199 12.51 22.16 -25.08
C ALA A 199 13.13 21.33 -23.93
N MET A 200 13.15 20.00 -24.02
CA MET A 200 13.66 19.10 -22.97
C MET A 200 15.08 18.57 -23.21
N LEU A 201 15.64 18.78 -24.42
CA LEU A 201 17.01 18.36 -24.76
C LEU A 201 18.13 18.94 -23.88
N PRO A 202 18.09 20.21 -23.40
CA PRO A 202 19.22 20.77 -22.64
C PRO A 202 19.35 20.22 -21.21
N PHE A 203 18.37 19.46 -20.72
CA PHE A 203 18.40 18.89 -19.35
C PHE A 203 18.89 17.45 -19.29
N ILE A 204 19.22 16.84 -20.44
CA ILE A 204 19.75 15.47 -20.50
C ILE A 204 21.27 15.53 -20.34
N MET A 205 21.77 15.20 -19.14
CA MET A 205 23.20 14.99 -18.94
C MET A 205 23.63 13.69 -19.63
N PRO A 206 24.70 13.69 -20.45
CA PRO A 206 25.24 12.46 -21.00
C PRO A 206 25.76 11.58 -19.86
N ALA A 207 25.24 10.35 -19.76
CA ALA A 207 25.77 9.34 -18.86
C ALA A 207 27.21 9.02 -19.28
N LEU A 208 28.17 9.34 -18.41
CA LEU A 208 29.54 8.87 -18.52
C LEU A 208 29.52 7.34 -18.43
N ASN A 209 29.72 6.67 -19.57
CA ASN A 209 29.96 5.24 -19.66
C ASN A 209 31.26 4.90 -18.92
N THR A 210 31.20 4.64 -17.62
CA THR A 210 32.25 3.94 -16.89
C THR A 210 32.08 2.44 -17.11
N ALA A 211 32.53 1.96 -18.26
CA ALA A 211 32.84 0.56 -18.51
C ALA A 211 34.30 0.44 -18.92
N ALA A 212 35.21 0.61 -17.94
CA ALA A 212 36.59 0.17 -18.08
C ALA A 212 36.64 -1.32 -17.72
N SER A 213 36.72 -2.17 -18.75
CA SER A 213 37.02 -3.61 -18.62
C SER A 213 38.53 -3.79 -18.78
N PRO A 214 39.29 -4.23 -17.75
CA PRO A 214 40.70 -4.57 -17.91
C PRO A 214 40.85 -6.09 -17.98
N GLY A 215 41.30 -6.60 -19.12
CA GLY A 215 41.56 -8.03 -19.28
C GLY A 215 41.94 -8.43 -20.70
N LYS A 216 42.95 -7.79 -21.29
CA LYS A 216 43.58 -8.30 -22.52
C LYS A 216 44.38 -9.55 -22.15
N THR A 217 43.94 -10.70 -22.67
CA THR A 217 44.75 -11.91 -22.79
C THR A 217 45.86 -11.64 -23.82
N ALA A 218 47.11 -11.76 -23.38
CA ALA A 218 48.26 -11.81 -24.27
C ALA A 218 48.47 -13.26 -24.70
N SER A 219 48.12 -13.59 -25.94
CA SER A 219 48.55 -14.82 -26.62
C SER A 219 48.44 -14.61 -28.12
N GLY A 220 49.56 -14.76 -28.83
CA GLY A 220 49.63 -14.54 -30.28
C GLY A 220 51.08 -14.52 -30.77
N GLN A 221 51.66 -15.71 -30.89
CA GLN A 221 52.91 -15.99 -31.60
C GLN A 221 52.82 -15.61 -33.09
N GLY A 222 53.97 -15.25 -33.68
CA GLY A 222 54.34 -15.78 -35.01
C GLY A 222 54.67 -14.78 -36.13
N LYS A 223 55.98 -14.53 -36.30
CA LYS A 223 56.76 -14.64 -37.57
C LYS A 223 56.26 -14.01 -38.87
N ASN A 224 57.05 -13.07 -39.42
CA ASN A 224 57.84 -13.17 -40.68
C ASN A 224 58.34 -11.76 -41.10
N LEU A 225 59.65 -11.53 -41.23
CA LEU A 225 60.45 -11.43 -42.48
C LEU A 225 59.96 -10.32 -43.45
N HIS A 226 60.72 -9.24 -43.67
CA HIS A 226 61.80 -9.04 -44.67
C HIS A 226 62.16 -7.53 -44.79
N ASP A 227 63.44 -7.25 -45.10
CA ASP A 227 64.09 -6.10 -45.80
C ASP A 227 63.59 -4.66 -45.53
N GLU A 228 64.45 -3.68 -45.24
CA GLU A 228 65.63 -3.23 -46.01
C GLU A 228 66.65 -2.48 -45.11
#